data_AF-A0A929U5F4-F1
#
_entry.id   AF-A0A929U5F4-F1
#
_cell.length_a   1.000
_cell.length_b   1.000
_cell.length_c   1.000
_cell.angle_alpha   90.00
_cell.angle_beta   90.00
_cell.angle_gamma   90.00
#
_symmetry.space_group_name_H-M   'P 1'
#
loop_
_entity.id
_entity.type
_entity.pdbx_description
1 polymer ?
#
loop_
_entity_poly.entity_id
_entity_poly.type
_entity_poly.pdbx_seq_one_letter_code
_entity_poly.pdbx_strand_id
1 'polypeptide(L)'
;MGALFVYRKDEWSDVLFRIGFFLGKFIYLTDAFDDLHLDLQKKNYNPLISLWEKDPIHFSQTMKELLYQTAGECTKSFEKLPLLKDVSILRNILYAGIFNGYLRADQKLQKKMANRPVEEREMSRAKQ
;
A
#
# COMPACT_ATOMS: atom_id res chain seq x y z
N MET A 1 -9.40 -1.51 -10.41
CA MET A 1 -10.01 -0.16 -10.46
C MET A 1 -9.63 0.66 -11.71
N GLY A 2 -8.64 0.27 -12.54
CA GLY A 2 -8.21 1.06 -13.71
C GLY A 2 -9.33 1.45 -14.69
N ALA A 3 -10.19 0.50 -15.07
CA ALA A 3 -11.29 0.77 -15.99
C ALA A 3 -12.30 1.82 -15.46
N LEU A 4 -12.44 1.96 -14.13
CA LEU A 4 -13.34 2.96 -13.52
C LEU A 4 -12.86 4.39 -13.75
N PHE A 5 -11.57 4.59 -14.00
CA PHE A 5 -10.98 5.91 -14.25
C PHE A 5 -11.13 6.32 -15.72
N VAL A 6 -11.39 5.37 -16.62
CA VAL A 6 -11.56 5.64 -18.05
C VAL A 6 -13.01 6.05 -18.30
N TYR A 7 -13.29 7.35 -18.14
CA TYR A 7 -14.61 7.91 -18.44
C TYR A 7 -14.97 7.84 -19.93
N ARG A 8 -13.98 8.02 -20.80
CA ARG A 8 -14.11 7.98 -22.26
C ARG A 8 -12.92 7.26 -22.88
N LYS A 9 -13.17 6.54 -23.97
CA LYS A 9 -12.12 5.97 -24.83
C LYS A 9 -11.55 7.04 -25.77
N ASP A 10 -10.40 7.59 -25.42
CA ASP A 10 -9.67 8.68 -26.10
C ASP A 10 -8.16 8.58 -25.81
N GLU A 11 -7.37 9.60 -26.19
CA GLU A 11 -5.91 9.59 -25.98
C GLU A 11 -5.47 9.49 -24.51
N TRP A 12 -6.35 9.80 -23.54
CA TRP A 12 -6.05 9.75 -22.12
C TRP A 12 -6.40 8.41 -21.47
N SER A 13 -7.06 7.52 -22.21
CA SER A 13 -7.55 6.24 -21.67
C SER A 13 -6.47 5.41 -21.00
N ASP A 14 -5.31 5.27 -21.64
CA ASP A 14 -4.20 4.49 -21.09
C ASP A 14 -3.61 5.15 -19.83
N VAL A 15 -3.53 6.48 -19.82
CA VAL A 15 -3.04 7.25 -18.68
C VAL A 15 -3.99 7.12 -17.50
N LEU A 16 -5.28 7.34 -17.73
CA LEU A 16 -6.33 7.23 -16.72
C LEU A 16 -6.44 5.79 -16.18
N PHE A 17 -6.36 4.80 -17.06
CA PHE A 17 -6.34 3.39 -16.66
C PHE A 17 -5.16 3.09 -15.74
N ARG A 18 -3.95 3.55 -16.08
CA ARG A 18 -2.75 3.35 -15.24
C ARG A 18 -2.90 4.03 -13.89
N ILE A 19 -3.39 5.27 -13.84
CA ILE A 19 -3.67 5.96 -12.57
C ILE A 19 -4.62 5.12 -11.72
N GLY A 20 -5.78 4.73 -12.25
CA GLY A 20 -6.76 3.94 -11.51
C GLY A 20 -6.28 2.54 -11.13
N PHE A 21 -5.40 1.94 -11.94
CA PHE A 21 -4.79 0.63 -11.65
C PHE A 21 -3.85 0.73 -10.46
N PHE A 22 -2.86 1.64 -10.51
CA PHE A 22 -1.87 1.78 -9.45
C PHE A 22 -2.48 2.36 -8.17
N LEU A 23 -3.35 3.37 -8.27
CA LEU A 23 -4.05 3.90 -7.11
C LEU A 23 -4.94 2.83 -6.44
N GLY A 24 -5.69 2.07 -7.24
CA GLY A 24 -6.50 0.97 -6.73
C GLY A 24 -5.65 -0.11 -6.06
N LYS A 25 -4.50 -0.46 -6.65
CA LYS A 25 -3.54 -1.40 -6.05
C LYS A 25 -2.99 -0.88 -4.74
N PHE A 26 -2.65 0.41 -4.66
CA PHE A 26 -2.17 1.04 -3.44
C PHE A 26 -3.20 0.95 -2.30
N ILE A 27 -4.46 1.29 -2.60
CA ILE A 27 -5.56 1.23 -1.63
C ILE A 27 -5.77 -0.20 -1.16
N TYR A 28 -5.87 -1.16 -2.09
CA TYR A 28 -6.04 -2.57 -1.77
C TYR A 28 -4.92 -3.13 -0.90
N LEU A 29 -3.66 -2.80 -1.21
CA LEU A 29 -2.51 -3.25 -0.42
C LEU A 29 -2.48 -2.61 0.97
N THR A 30 -2.87 -1.34 1.08
CA THR A 30 -2.94 -0.64 2.37
C THR A 30 -4.02 -1.25 3.28
N ASP A 31 -5.17 -1.58 2.70
CA ASP A 31 -6.28 -2.23 3.39
C ASP A 31 -5.90 -3.64 3.87
N ALA A 32 -5.38 -4.47 2.96
CA ALA A 32 -4.86 -5.79 3.29
C ALA A 32 -3.75 -5.75 4.36
N PHE A 33 -2.96 -4.68 4.42
CA PHE A 33 -1.93 -4.50 5.44
C PHE A 33 -2.52 -4.17 6.82
N ASP A 34 -3.53 -3.28 6.91
CA ASP A 34 -4.18 -2.95 8.19
C ASP A 34 -4.93 -4.17 8.76
N ASP A 35 -5.53 -4.99 7.90
CA ASP A 35 -6.32 -6.16 8.28
C ASP A 35 -5.51 -7.47 8.45
N LEU A 36 -4.24 -7.51 8.03
CA LEU A 36 -3.41 -8.71 7.99
C LEU A 36 -3.51 -9.59 9.24
N HIS A 37 -3.39 -8.99 10.43
CA HIS A 37 -3.43 -9.77 11.67
C HIS A 37 -4.82 -10.29 12.01
N LEU A 38 -5.88 -9.54 11.69
CA LEU A 38 -7.25 -9.98 11.91
C LEU A 38 -7.60 -11.11 10.95
N ASP A 39 -7.17 -11.00 9.69
CA ASP A 39 -7.39 -12.03 8.69
C ASP A 39 -6.64 -13.32 9.01
N LEU A 40 -5.39 -13.22 9.48
CA LEU A 40 -4.61 -14.37 9.91
C LEU A 40 -5.30 -15.10 11.07
N GLN A 41 -5.86 -14.37 12.04
CA GLN A 41 -6.59 -14.96 13.18
C GLN A 41 -7.90 -15.62 12.76
N LYS A 42 -8.65 -14.96 11.87
CA LYS A 42 -9.95 -15.45 11.37
C LYS A 42 -9.82 -16.49 10.27
N LYS A 43 -8.61 -16.78 9.80
CA LYS A 43 -8.32 -17.61 8.61
C LYS A 43 -9.02 -17.11 7.35
N ASN A 44 -9.16 -15.79 7.24
CA ASN A 44 -9.65 -15.15 6.02
C ASN A 44 -8.53 -15.12 4.97
N TYR A 45 -8.92 -15.03 3.70
CA TYR A 45 -7.97 -14.79 2.63
C TYR A 45 -7.40 -13.37 2.75
N ASN A 46 -6.07 -13.26 2.77
CA ASN A 46 -5.37 -12.00 2.63
C ASN A 46 -4.10 -12.19 1.77
N PRO A 47 -3.89 -11.37 0.73
CA PRO A 47 -2.80 -11.57 -0.23
C PRO A 47 -1.41 -11.38 0.36
N LEU A 48 -1.30 -10.77 1.55
CA LEU A 48 -0.03 -10.48 2.20
C LEU A 48 0.40 -11.58 3.18
N ILE A 49 -0.44 -12.58 3.46
CA ILE A 49 -0.13 -13.66 4.42
C ILE A 49 1.16 -14.38 4.01
N SER A 50 1.27 -14.83 2.76
CA SER A 50 2.47 -15.56 2.31
C SER A 50 3.73 -14.69 2.35
N LEU A 51 3.59 -13.38 2.15
CA LEU A 51 4.72 -12.45 2.26
C LEU A 51 5.12 -12.26 3.73
N TRP A 52 4.16 -12.13 4.62
CA TRP A 52 4.35 -12.04 6.06
C TRP A 52 5.03 -13.29 6.62
N GLU A 53 4.56 -14.48 6.27
CA GLU A 53 5.10 -15.75 6.77
C GLU A 53 6.51 -16.02 6.28
N LYS A 54 6.85 -15.58 5.06
CA LYS A 54 8.16 -15.79 4.45
C LYS A 54 9.26 -14.96 5.13
N ASP A 55 8.99 -13.69 5.42
CA ASP A 55 9.94 -12.81 6.09
C ASP A 55 9.23 -11.77 6.98
N PRO A 56 8.80 -12.16 8.20
CA PRO A 56 8.11 -11.26 9.11
C PRO A 56 8.99 -10.09 9.57
N ILE A 57 10.32 -10.25 9.55
CA ILE A 57 11.27 -9.27 10.07
C ILE A 57 11.37 -8.08 9.10
N HIS A 58 11.50 -8.36 7.80
CA HIS A 58 11.61 -7.31 6.78
C HIS A 58 10.27 -6.91 6.15
N PHE A 59 9.16 -7.56 6.52
CA PHE A 59 7.84 -7.35 5.94
C PHE A 59 7.42 -5.87 5.85
N SER A 60 7.54 -5.10 6.95
CA SER A 60 7.16 -3.67 6.95
C SER A 60 7.97 -2.87 5.93
N GLN A 61 9.28 -3.15 5.83
CA GLN A 61 10.15 -2.49 4.85
C GLN A 61 9.76 -2.88 3.41
N THR A 62 9.52 -4.16 3.15
CA THR A 62 9.05 -4.63 1.83
C THR A 62 7.72 -4.00 1.45
N MET A 63 6.78 -3.89 2.39
CA MET A 63 5.48 -3.26 2.14
C MET A 63 5.61 -1.77 1.85
N LYS A 64 6.48 -1.08 2.60
CA LYS A 64 6.82 0.32 2.34
C LYS A 64 7.33 0.49 0.91
N GLU A 65 8.32 -0.29 0.50
CA GLU A 65 8.90 -0.23 -0.85
C GLU A 65 7.85 -0.48 -1.94
N LEU A 66 7.03 -1.52 -1.78
CA LEU A 66 5.97 -1.85 -2.73
C LEU A 66 4.94 -0.72 -2.88
N LEU A 67 4.56 -0.08 -1.76
CA LEU A 67 3.63 1.04 -1.75
C LEU A 67 4.24 2.29 -2.39
N TYR A 68 5.51 2.60 -2.12
CA TYR A 68 6.22 3.71 -2.77
C TYR A 68 6.36 3.49 -4.28
N GLN A 69 6.70 2.28 -4.73
CA GLN A 69 6.76 1.94 -6.16
C GLN A 69 5.39 2.10 -6.82
N THR A 70 4.34 1.61 -6.17
CA THR A 70 2.96 1.71 -6.68
C THR A 70 2.50 3.17 -6.75
N ALA A 71 2.75 3.96 -5.71
CA ALA A 71 2.45 5.39 -5.71
C ALA A 71 3.25 6.14 -6.79
N GLY A 72 4.53 5.80 -6.97
CA GLY A 72 5.40 6.38 -8.00
C GLY A 72 4.90 6.15 -9.42
N GLU A 73 4.40 4.95 -9.72
CA GLU A 73 3.80 4.68 -11.04
C GLU A 73 2.46 5.39 -11.25
N CYS A 74 1.67 5.56 -10.18
CA CYS A 74 0.46 6.37 -10.19
C CYS A 74 0.77 7.85 -10.49
N THR A 75 1.70 8.45 -9.74
CA THR A 75 2.07 9.87 -9.88
C THR A 75 2.74 10.15 -11.22
N LYS A 76 3.63 9.26 -11.69
CA LYS A 76 4.24 9.34 -13.02
C LYS A 76 3.20 9.34 -14.15
N SER A 77 2.11 8.60 -13.99
CA SER A 77 1.01 8.60 -14.94
C SER A 77 0.17 9.88 -14.82
N PHE A 78 -0.12 10.32 -13.59
CA PHE A 78 -0.84 11.55 -13.30
C PHE A 78 -0.18 12.79 -13.91
N GLU A 79 1.14 12.93 -13.81
CA GLU A 79 1.88 14.09 -14.33
C GLU A 79 1.86 14.22 -15.87
N LYS A 80 1.38 13.21 -16.60
CA LYS A 80 1.19 13.29 -18.05
C LYS A 80 -0.09 14.01 -18.44
N LEU A 81 -1.04 14.17 -17.51
CA LEU A 81 -2.31 14.83 -17.79
C LEU A 81 -2.13 16.36 -17.87
N PRO A 82 -2.68 17.02 -18.90
CA PRO A 82 -2.59 18.47 -19.09
C PRO A 82 -3.64 19.19 -18.22
N LEU A 83 -3.53 19.01 -16.90
CA LEU A 83 -4.50 19.58 -15.95
C LEU A 83 -4.26 21.08 -15.78
N LEU A 84 -5.32 21.87 -15.89
CA LEU A 84 -5.28 23.33 -15.73
C LEU A 84 -5.83 23.80 -14.37
N LYS A 85 -6.61 22.95 -13.71
CA LYS A 85 -7.34 23.30 -12.48
C LYS A 85 -7.03 22.32 -11.36
N ASP A 86 -6.94 22.84 -10.13
CA ASP A 86 -6.81 22.09 -8.88
C ASP A 86 -5.59 21.13 -8.81
N VAL A 87 -4.60 21.33 -9.68
CA VAL A 87 -3.42 20.45 -9.78
C VAL A 87 -2.63 20.40 -8.48
N SER A 88 -2.52 21.53 -7.77
CA SER A 88 -1.86 21.59 -6.46
C SER A 88 -2.54 20.71 -5.42
N ILE A 89 -3.88 20.71 -5.39
CA ILE A 89 -4.68 19.89 -4.47
C ILE A 89 -4.49 18.41 -4.81
N LEU A 90 -4.59 18.05 -6.10
CA LEU A 90 -4.41 16.66 -6.55
C LEU A 90 -2.99 16.15 -6.26
N ARG A 91 -1.96 16.96 -6.48
CA ARG A 91 -0.58 16.63 -6.11
C ARG A 91 -0.43 16.43 -4.61
N ASN A 92 -1.01 17.29 -3.78
CA ASN A 92 -0.97 17.12 -2.32
C ASN A 92 -1.61 15.79 -1.88
N ILE A 93 -2.74 15.43 -2.49
CA ILE A 93 -3.40 14.15 -2.23
C ILE A 93 -2.48 12.99 -2.64
N LEU A 94 -1.94 12.99 -3.87
CA LEU A 94 -1.17 11.87 -4.41
C LEU A 94 0.23 11.73 -3.81
N TYR A 95 0.88 12.84 -3.44
CA TYR A 95 2.26 12.82 -2.94
C TYR A 95 2.35 12.59 -1.44
N ALA A 96 1.35 13.03 -0.67
CA ALA A 96 1.36 12.92 0.78
C ALA A 96 0.08 12.25 1.32
N GLY A 97 -1.09 12.71 0.86
CA GLY A 97 -2.38 12.30 1.41
C GLY A 97 -2.64 10.79 1.40
N ILE A 98 -2.31 10.10 0.30
CA ILE A 98 -2.58 8.66 0.16
C ILE A 98 -1.84 7.81 1.20
N PHE A 99 -0.67 8.25 1.68
CA PHE A 99 0.12 7.48 2.65
C PHE A 99 -0.45 7.51 4.06
N ASN A 100 -1.39 8.41 4.36
CA ASN A 100 -1.96 8.54 5.70
C ASN A 100 -2.59 7.24 6.23
N GLY A 101 -3.24 6.46 5.36
CA GLY A 101 -3.81 5.15 5.74
C GLY A 101 -2.72 4.18 6.18
N TYR A 102 -1.71 4.00 5.32
CA TYR A 102 -0.57 3.13 5.59
C TYR A 102 0.22 3.55 6.84
N LEU A 103 0.53 4.84 6.98
CA LEU A 103 1.31 5.34 8.13
C LEU A 103 0.61 5.05 9.46
N ARG A 104 -0.72 5.17 9.52
CA ARG A 104 -1.49 4.78 10.71
C ARG A 104 -1.43 3.29 10.96
N ALA A 105 -1.58 2.46 9.93
CA ALA A 105 -1.53 1.01 10.06
C ALA A 105 -0.14 0.52 10.51
N ASP A 106 0.93 1.06 9.93
CA ASP A 106 2.31 0.69 10.28
C ASP A 106 2.63 1.11 11.73
N GLN A 107 2.20 2.30 12.17
CA GLN A 107 2.30 2.68 13.58
C GLN A 107 1.60 1.70 14.54
N LYS A 108 0.42 1.16 14.17
CA LYS A 108 -0.25 0.12 14.97
C LYS A 108 0.59 -1.16 15.01
N LEU A 109 1.15 -1.58 13.87
CA LEU A 109 2.00 -2.77 13.76
C LEU A 109 3.25 -2.64 14.63
N GLN A 110 3.98 -1.52 14.52
CA GLN A 110 5.18 -1.26 15.31
C GLN A 110 4.89 -1.30 16.82
N LYS A 111 3.79 -0.70 17.28
CA LYS A 111 3.35 -0.78 18.68
C LYS A 111 3.05 -2.22 19.13
N LYS A 112 2.38 -3.01 18.29
CA LYS A 112 2.11 -4.43 18.58
C LYS A 112 3.41 -5.24 18.68
N MET A 113 4.39 -4.99 17.81
CA MET A 113 5.69 -5.66 17.86
C MET A 113 6.53 -5.24 19.07
N ALA A 114 6.50 -3.95 19.43
CA ALA A 114 7.17 -3.38 20.60
C ALA A 114 6.62 -3.89 21.95
N ASN A 115 5.38 -4.39 21.99
CA ASN A 115 4.74 -4.92 23.19
C ASN A 115 4.77 -6.46 23.30
N ARG A 116 5.41 -7.19 22.36
CA ARG A 116 5.55 -8.66 22.49
C ARG A 116 6.55 -9.05 23.58
N PRO A 117 6.30 -10.15 24.34
CA PRO A 117 7.23 -10.69 25.32
C PRO A 117 8.61 -10.99 24.73
N VAL A 118 9.67 -10.83 25.53
CA VAL A 118 11.08 -10.99 25.10
C VAL A 118 11.36 -12.39 24.55
N GLU A 119 10.70 -13.42 25.10
CA GLU A 119 10.88 -14.84 24.72
C GLU A 119 10.50 -15.14 23.25
N GLU A 120 9.49 -14.46 22.69
CA GLU A 120 9.11 -14.62 21.27
C GLU A 120 10.08 -13.92 20.30
N ARG A 121 10.75 -12.86 20.78
CA ARG A 121 11.77 -12.12 20.01
C ARG A 121 13.06 -12.93 19.88
N GLU A 122 13.40 -13.70 20.90
CA GLU A 122 14.58 -14.56 20.91
C GLU A 122 14.35 -15.86 20.13
N MET A 123 13.16 -16.47 20.20
CA MET A 123 12.83 -17.63 19.35
C MET A 123 12.82 -17.32 17.84
N SER A 124 12.52 -16.08 17.45
CA SER A 124 12.62 -15.65 16.04
C SER A 124 14.06 -15.40 15.60
N ARG A 125 14.98 -15.15 16.54
CA ARG A 125 16.43 -15.01 16.29
C ARG A 125 17.18 -16.35 16.34
N ALA A 126 16.69 -17.31 17.13
CA ALA A 126 17.32 -18.61 17.34
C ALA A 126 17.04 -19.65 16.23
N LYS A 127 16.25 -19.30 15.20
CA LYS A 127 16.03 -20.14 14.00
C LYS A 127 17.00 -19.84 12.84
N GLN A 128 18.07 -19.09 13.10
CA GLN A 128 19.20 -18.88 12.19
C GLN A 128 20.30 -19.93 12.42
#